data_AF-A0A172NEJ2-F1
#
_entry.id   AF-A0A172NEJ2-F1
#
_cell.length_a   1.000
_cell.length_b   1.000
_cell.length_c   1.000
_cell.angle_alpha   90.00
_cell.angle_beta   90.00
_cell.angle_gamma   90.00
#
_symmetry.space_group_name_H-M   'P 1'
#
loop_
_entity.id
_entity.type
_entity.pdbx_description
1 polymer ?
#
loop_
_entity_poly.entity_id
_entity_poly.type
_entity_poly.pdbx_seq_one_letter_code
_entity_poly.pdbx_strand_id
1 'polypeptide(L)'
;MKAHRETLGHWLLQRMTATFLVPTILIANVSTLILLNISLFWHIHVGIEEILTDYVHHEITRNWILILLRVFCLIIIKYVSFFFVF
;
A
#
# COMPACT_ATOMS: atom_id res chain seq x y z
N MET A 1 -16.07 -23.00 2.43
CA MET A 1 -16.73 -21.67 2.43
C MET A 1 -15.84 -20.53 2.94
N LYS A 2 -15.01 -20.74 3.98
CA LYS A 2 -14.17 -19.69 4.58
C LYS A 2 -13.07 -19.15 3.64
N ALA A 3 -12.28 -20.04 3.02
CA ALA A 3 -11.21 -19.65 2.09
C ALA A 3 -11.70 -18.79 0.92
N HIS A 4 -12.85 -19.13 0.32
CA HIS A 4 -13.44 -18.33 -0.77
C HIS A 4 -13.79 -16.90 -0.34
N ARG A 5 -14.29 -16.71 0.89
CA ARG A 5 -14.61 -15.38 1.42
C ARG A 5 -13.35 -14.55 1.67
N GLU A 6 -12.27 -15.17 2.12
CA GLU A 6 -10.98 -14.50 2.34
C GLU A 6 -10.37 -14.03 1.02
N THR A 7 -10.35 -14.89 -0.01
CA THR A 7 -9.90 -14.53 -1.36
C THR A 7 -10.75 -13.40 -1.96
N LEU A 8 -12.08 -13.50 -1.82
CA LEU A 8 -12.99 -12.47 -2.30
C LEU A 8 -12.77 -11.13 -1.58
N GLY A 9 -12.54 -11.16 -0.27
CA GLY A 9 -12.24 -9.98 0.53
C GLY A 9 -10.95 -9.29 0.07
N HIS A 10 -9.89 -10.06 -0.13
CA HIS A 10 -8.60 -9.54 -0.61
C HIS A 10 -8.73 -8.87 -1.99
N TRP A 11 -9.40 -9.55 -2.92
CA TRP A 11 -9.67 -9.03 -4.27
C TRP A 11 -10.50 -7.74 -4.26
N LEU A 12 -11.55 -7.67 -3.42
CA LEU A 12 -12.38 -6.47 -3.27
C LEU A 12 -11.56 -5.31 -2.70
N LEU A 13 -10.75 -5.58 -1.68
CA LEU A 13 -9.94 -4.57 -1.01
C LEU A 13 -8.89 -3.97 -1.95
N GLN A 14 -8.27 -4.77 -2.81
CA GLN A 14 -7.37 -4.28 -3.85
C GLN A 14 -8.06 -3.30 -4.82
N ARG A 15 -9.29 -3.62 -5.25
CA ARG A 15 -10.07 -2.75 -6.16
C ARG A 15 -10.57 -1.48 -5.47
N MET A 16 -11.01 -1.58 -4.23
CA MET A 16 -11.43 -0.43 -3.43
C MET A 16 -10.26 0.55 -3.24
N THR A 17 -9.09 0.04 -2.90
CA THR A 17 -7.90 0.88 -2.68
C THR A 17 -7.38 1.51 -3.98
N ALA A 18 -7.42 0.78 -5.09
CA ALA A 18 -7.12 1.34 -6.42
C ALA A 18 -8.13 2.43 -6.82
N THR A 19 -9.43 2.17 -6.64
CA THR A 19 -10.51 3.10 -7.00
C THR A 19 -10.47 4.35 -6.13
N PHE A 20 -10.08 4.23 -4.86
CA PHE A 20 -9.88 5.34 -3.95
C PHE A 20 -8.62 6.15 -4.31
N LEU A 21 -7.53 5.49 -4.72
CA LEU A 21 -6.27 6.15 -5.07
C LEU A 21 -6.41 7.08 -6.29
N VAL A 22 -7.16 6.67 -7.31
CA VAL A 22 -7.35 7.46 -8.55
C VAL A 22 -7.84 8.89 -8.29
N PRO A 23 -9.00 9.13 -7.65
CA PRO A 23 -9.47 10.49 -7.37
C PRO A 23 -8.52 11.23 -6.43
N THR A 24 -7.90 10.55 -5.45
CA THR A 24 -6.94 11.18 -4.54
C THR A 24 -5.73 11.76 -5.29
N ILE A 25 -5.26 11.08 -6.36
CA ILE A 25 -4.22 11.61 -7.25
C ILE A 25 -4.74 12.82 -8.04
N LEU A 26 -5.96 12.74 -8.59
CA LEU A 26 -6.52 13.82 -9.43
C LEU A 26 -6.77 15.13 -8.66
N ILE A 27 -7.10 15.04 -7.37
CA ILE A 27 -7.33 16.22 -6.50
C ILE A 27 -6.13 16.55 -5.60
N ALA A 28 -4.96 15.95 -5.88
CA ALA A 28 -3.78 16.08 -5.03
C ALA A 28 -3.31 17.54 -4.93
N ASN A 29 -3.14 18.01 -3.70
CA ASN A 29 -2.54 19.29 -3.34
C ASN A 29 -1.81 19.15 -1.99
N VAL A 30 -1.17 20.21 -1.52
CA VAL A 30 -0.41 20.19 -0.25
C VAL A 30 -1.29 19.75 0.93
N SER A 31 -2.56 20.17 0.98
CA SER A 31 -3.50 19.80 2.04
C SER A 31 -3.94 18.34 1.98
N THR A 32 -3.96 17.72 0.79
CA THR A 32 -4.33 16.31 0.60
C THR A 32 -3.14 15.35 0.52
N LEU A 33 -1.90 15.85 0.66
CA LEU A 33 -0.67 15.07 0.54
C LEU A 33 -0.60 13.90 1.53
N ILE A 34 -1.04 14.10 2.78
CA ILE A 34 -1.09 13.03 3.79
C ILE A 34 -2.06 11.92 3.36
N LEU A 35 -3.26 12.31 2.90
CA LEU A 35 -4.28 11.37 2.43
C LEU A 35 -3.78 10.57 1.21
N LEU A 36 -3.11 11.25 0.27
CA LEU A 36 -2.50 10.62 -0.90
C LEU A 36 -1.45 9.58 -0.50
N ASN A 37 -0.56 9.90 0.44
CA ASN A 37 0.46 8.97 0.91
C ASN A 37 -0.15 7.75 1.61
N ILE A 38 -1.16 7.96 2.47
CA ILE A 38 -1.88 6.85 3.13
C ILE A 38 -2.52 5.94 2.08
N SER A 39 -3.27 6.51 1.13
CA SER A 39 -3.93 5.74 0.07
C SER A 39 -2.92 4.98 -0.79
N LEU A 40 -1.82 5.62 -1.18
CA LEU A 40 -0.80 5.03 -2.02
C LEU A 40 -0.14 3.84 -1.32
N PHE A 41 0.26 4.02 -0.06
CA PHE A 41 0.96 2.97 0.69
C PHE A 41 0.07 1.81 1.05
N TRP A 42 -1.21 2.07 1.32
CA TRP A 42 -2.19 1.01 1.46
C TRP A 42 -2.27 0.18 0.18
N HIS A 43 -2.44 0.82 -0.98
CA HIS A 43 -2.56 0.10 -2.24
C HIS A 43 -1.29 -0.70 -2.58
N ILE A 44 -0.11 -0.11 -2.37
CA ILE A 44 1.19 -0.79 -2.55
C ILE A 44 1.30 -2.01 -1.62
N HIS A 45 0.92 -1.88 -0.35
CA HIS A 45 1.03 -2.98 0.61
C HIS A 45 0.23 -4.20 0.15
N VAL A 46 -1.03 -4.00 -0.25
CA VAL A 46 -1.93 -5.06 -0.73
C VAL A 46 -1.40 -5.69 -2.02
N GLY A 47 -0.92 -4.86 -2.96
CA GLY A 47 -0.37 -5.36 -4.22
C GLY A 47 0.93 -6.17 -4.04
N ILE A 48 1.83 -5.72 -3.17
CA ILE A 48 3.07 -6.46 -2.87
C ILE A 48 2.77 -7.75 -2.10
N GLU A 49 1.80 -7.76 -1.19
CA GLU A 49 1.40 -8.97 -0.48
C GLU A 49 0.91 -10.07 -1.43
N GLU A 50 0.18 -9.72 -2.48
CA GLU A 50 -0.26 -10.64 -3.53
C GLU A 50 0.94 -11.21 -4.31
N ILE A 51 1.85 -10.35 -4.78
CA ILE A 51 3.08 -10.78 -5.46
C ILE A 51 3.90 -11.70 -4.55
N LEU A 52 4.08 -11.37 -3.28
CA LEU A 52 4.85 -12.20 -2.37
C LEU A 52 4.17 -13.55 -2.09
N THR A 53 2.84 -13.60 -2.13
CA THR A 53 2.10 -14.86 -1.97
C THR A 53 2.35 -15.80 -3.16
N ASP A 54 2.53 -15.26 -4.37
CA ASP A 54 2.79 -16.04 -5.58
C ASP A 54 4.27 -16.49 -5.71
N TYR A 55 5.22 -15.66 -5.25
CA TYR A 55 6.65 -15.90 -5.49
C TYR A 55 7.47 -16.29 -4.25
N VAL A 56 7.01 -15.98 -3.03
CA VAL A 56 7.76 -16.23 -1.79
C VAL A 56 7.01 -17.20 -0.88
N HIS A 57 7.43 -18.47 -0.94
CA HIS A 57 6.80 -19.58 -0.24
C HIS A 57 7.16 -19.65 1.26
N HIS A 58 8.27 -19.00 1.66
CA HIS A 58 8.71 -19.01 3.06
C HIS A 58 8.11 -17.83 3.82
N GLU A 59 7.24 -18.13 4.79
CA GLU A 59 6.45 -17.14 5.54
C GLU A 59 7.33 -16.09 6.23
N ILE A 60 8.42 -16.52 6.87
CA ILE A 60 9.35 -15.62 7.57
C ILE A 60 9.94 -14.61 6.58
N THR A 61 10.35 -15.07 5.40
CA THR A 61 10.94 -14.22 4.36
C THR A 61 9.92 -13.21 3.84
N ARG A 62 8.69 -13.64 3.58
CA ARG A 62 7.59 -12.74 3.17
C ARG A 62 7.34 -11.65 4.22
N ASN A 63 7.28 -12.01 5.49
CA ASN A 63 7.03 -11.04 6.56
C ASN A 63 8.17 -10.03 6.71
N TRP A 64 9.44 -10.47 6.62
CA TRP A 64 10.59 -9.57 6.61
C TRP A 64 10.54 -8.59 5.44
N ILE A 65 10.19 -9.04 4.23
CA ILE A 65 10.05 -8.15 3.08
C ILE A 65 8.96 -7.10 3.32
N LEU A 66 7.81 -7.49 3.88
CA LEU A 66 6.73 -6.54 4.20
C LEU A 66 7.15 -5.51 5.27
N ILE A 67 7.91 -5.91 6.28
CA ILE A 67 8.46 -4.99 7.29
C ILE A 67 9.45 -4.01 6.64
N LEU A 68 10.35 -4.51 5.80
CA LEU A 68 11.31 -3.68 5.06
C LEU A 68 10.59 -2.67 4.15
N LEU A 69 9.54 -3.11 3.44
CA LEU A 69 8.69 -2.24 2.62
C LEU A 69 8.06 -1.12 3.47
N ARG A 70 7.53 -1.44 4.65
CA ARG A 70 6.94 -0.42 5.55
C ARG A 70 7.98 0.62 6.00
N VAL A 71 9.19 0.18 6.37
CA VAL A 71 10.28 1.09 6.75
C VAL A 71 10.70 1.96 5.56
N PHE A 72 10.86 1.36 4.38
CA PHE A 72 11.19 2.08 3.15
C PHE A 72 10.14 3.17 2.82
N CYS A 73 8.87 2.83 2.92
CA CYS A 73 7.76 3.78 2.74
C CYS A 73 7.81 4.94 3.75
N LEU A 74 8.08 4.68 5.04
CA LEU A 74 8.23 5.73 6.05
C LEU A 74 9.39 6.67 5.75
N ILE A 75 10.51 6.14 5.25
CA ILE A 75 11.66 6.93 4.83
C ILE A 75 11.26 7.85 3.67
N ILE A 76 10.56 7.33 2.66
CA ILE A 76 10.06 8.13 1.53
C ILE A 76 9.16 9.26 2.00
N ILE A 77 8.16 8.98 2.85
CA ILE A 77 7.28 10.03 3.41
C ILE A 77 8.10 11.12 4.07
N LYS A 78 9.10 10.76 4.89
CA LYS A 78 9.93 11.75 5.58
C LYS A 78 10.59 12.71 4.58
N TYR A 79 11.16 12.19 3.49
CA TYR A 79 11.84 13.02 2.49
C TYR A 79 10.86 13.84 1.65
N VAL A 80 9.75 13.25 1.22
CA VAL A 80 8.71 13.97 0.46
C VAL A 80 8.10 15.09 1.30
N SER A 81 7.72 14.81 2.55
CA SER A 81 7.17 15.83 3.46
C SER A 81 8.19 16.93 3.76
N PHE A 82 9.46 16.60 3.95
CA PHE A 82 10.51 17.61 4.14
C PHE A 82 10.63 18.53 2.93
N PHE A 83 10.67 17.99 1.71
CA PHE A 83 10.75 18.74 0.47
C PHE A 83 9.55 19.66 0.20
N PHE A 84 8.35 19.29 0.67
CA PHE A 84 7.16 20.14 0.52
C PHE A 84 7.03 21.22 1.60
N VAL A 85 7.71 21.08 2.73
CA VAL A 85 7.65 22.02 3.86
C VAL A 85 8.76 23.08 3.79
N PHE A 86 9.93 22.73 3.25
CA PHE A 86 11.09 23.61 3.10
C PHE A 86 11.43 23.85 1.64
#